data_AF-A0A3A8QWZ9-F1
#
_entry.id   AF-A0A3A8QWZ9-F1
#
_cell.length_a   1.000
_cell.length_b   1.000
_cell.length_c   1.000
_cell.angle_alpha   90.00
_cell.angle_beta   90.00
_cell.angle_gamma   90.00
#
_symmetry.space_group_name_H-M   'P 1'
#
loop_
_entity.id
_entity.type
_entity.pdbx_description
1 polymer ?
#
loop_
_entity_poly.entity_id
_entity_poly.type
_entity_poly.pdbx_seq_one_letter_code
_entity_poly.pdbx_strand_id
1 'polypeptide(L)'
;MIICPVCDHVQSEGEECEGCGKRFPGLMNIPAPAVAPLPELELTHHAGGRVPVDAPALPELDLTRLRSGPDLPAQSVPDLELTRSGTTGEVPVAPMTDLDTGRAQDDGVRTAAPVGAVTCRYCRHVQAEGLLCDGCGMRLPRVRVAAPATAKRRGADEGERVPCPSCHVPAWPGRACVACGTKVEVEA
;
A
#
# COMPACT_ATOMS: atom_id res chain seq x y z
N MET A 1 -7.27 8.97 -25.11
CA MET A 1 -7.37 8.05 -23.96
C MET A 1 -6.11 8.22 -23.12
N ILE A 2 -6.27 8.77 -21.93
CA ILE A 2 -5.20 9.08 -20.97
C ILE A 2 -5.39 8.16 -19.77
N ILE A 3 -4.32 7.52 -19.31
CA ILE A 3 -4.32 6.67 -18.11
C ILE A 3 -3.61 7.44 -17.00
N CYS A 4 -4.27 7.62 -15.86
CA CYS A 4 -3.67 8.35 -14.75
C CYS A 4 -2.54 7.57 -14.09
N PRO A 5 -1.30 8.10 -14.01
CA PRO A 5 -0.17 7.39 -13.39
C PRO A 5 -0.27 7.28 -11.85
N VAL A 6 -1.32 7.85 -11.24
CA VAL A 6 -1.51 7.86 -9.78
C VAL A 6 -2.60 6.87 -9.34
N CYS A 7 -3.69 6.77 -10.09
CA CYS A 7 -4.83 5.93 -9.70
C CYS A 7 -5.32 4.98 -10.81
N ASP A 8 -4.61 4.89 -11.93
CA ASP A 8 -4.93 4.08 -13.11
C ASP A 8 -6.32 4.32 -13.71
N HIS A 9 -6.97 5.42 -13.33
CA HIS A 9 -8.23 5.81 -13.92
C HIS A 9 -8.03 6.16 -15.40
N VAL A 10 -8.87 5.57 -16.25
CA VAL A 10 -8.84 5.76 -17.70
C VAL A 10 -9.87 6.80 -18.08
N GLN A 11 -9.43 7.86 -18.75
CA GLN A 11 -10.30 8.96 -19.21
C GLN A 11 -10.03 9.35 -20.66
N SER A 12 -11.00 9.99 -21.31
CA SER A 12 -10.91 10.37 -22.72
C SER A 12 -10.00 11.57 -22.95
N GLU A 13 -10.17 12.61 -22.14
CA GLU A 13 -9.53 13.93 -22.23
C GLU A 13 -9.41 14.60 -20.84
N GLY A 14 -8.79 15.77 -20.77
CA GLY A 14 -8.67 16.57 -19.52
C GLY A 14 -7.24 16.79 -19.02
N GLU A 15 -7.05 17.88 -18.28
CA GLU A 15 -5.76 18.30 -17.70
C GLU A 15 -5.52 17.72 -16.29
N GLU A 16 -6.59 17.21 -15.67
CA GLU A 16 -6.60 16.60 -14.36
C GLU A 16 -7.35 15.28 -14.40
N CYS A 17 -6.98 14.39 -13.49
CA CYS A 17 -7.64 13.10 -13.37
C CYS A 17 -9.02 13.26 -12.72
N GLU A 18 -10.08 12.82 -13.38
CA GLU A 18 -11.45 12.84 -12.85
C GLU A 18 -11.60 11.98 -11.58
N GLY A 19 -10.77 10.94 -11.45
CA GLY A 19 -10.80 10.02 -10.30
C GLY A 19 -10.03 10.51 -9.06
N CYS A 20 -8.91 11.23 -9.22
CA CYS A 20 -8.05 11.60 -8.09
C CYS A 20 -7.64 13.08 -8.03
N GLY A 21 -8.07 13.91 -8.98
CA GLY A 21 -7.78 15.34 -9.04
C GLY A 21 -6.31 15.68 -9.32
N LYS A 22 -5.47 14.70 -9.68
CA LYS A 22 -4.07 14.96 -10.02
C LYS A 22 -3.94 15.50 -11.43
N ARG A 23 -3.28 16.64 -11.56
CA ARG A 23 -2.89 17.23 -12.84
C ARG A 23 -1.82 16.39 -13.53
N PHE A 24 -1.93 16.24 -14.85
CA PHE A 24 -0.95 15.49 -15.64
C PHE A 24 0.24 16.39 -16.02
N PRO A 25 1.45 16.16 -15.49
CA PRO A 25 2.62 16.92 -15.88
C PRO A 25 3.02 16.58 -17.31
N GLY A 26 3.14 17.59 -18.18
CA GLY A 26 3.66 17.44 -19.54
C GLY A 26 2.64 17.21 -20.66
N LEU A 27 1.34 17.06 -20.35
CA LEU A 27 0.29 17.09 -21.39
C LEU A 27 0.04 18.51 -21.91
N MET A 28 0.35 19.52 -21.09
CA MET A 28 0.35 20.91 -21.49
C MET A 28 1.80 21.35 -21.69
N ASN A 29 2.06 22.00 -22.83
CA ASN A 29 3.31 22.69 -23.11
C ASN A 29 3.35 24.00 -22.29
N ILE A 30 3.30 23.86 -20.96
CA ILE A 30 3.34 24.98 -20.03
C ILE A 30 4.79 25.46 -20.03
N PRO A 31 5.07 26.71 -20.47
CA PRO A 31 6.41 27.25 -20.38
C PRO A 31 6.83 27.20 -18.90
N ALA A 32 8.05 26.73 -18.65
CA ALA A 32 8.59 26.62 -17.31
C ALA A 32 8.43 27.98 -16.58
N PRO A 33 7.97 27.98 -15.31
CA PRO A 33 7.80 29.22 -14.57
C PRO A 33 9.14 29.94 -14.50
N ALA A 34 9.15 31.23 -14.83
CA ALA A 34 10.33 32.06 -14.70
C ALA A 34 10.68 32.18 -13.20
N VAL A 35 11.72 31.46 -12.78
CA VAL A 35 12.25 31.55 -11.42
C VAL A 35 13.15 32.78 -11.35
N ALA A 36 12.73 33.81 -10.63
CA ALA A 36 13.55 34.98 -10.39
C ALA A 36 14.73 34.62 -9.46
N PRO A 37 15.97 35.04 -9.78
CA PRO A 37 17.12 34.78 -8.92
C PRO A 37 16.99 35.57 -7.61
N LEU A 38 17.27 34.90 -6.49
CA LEU A 38 17.35 35.52 -5.17
C LEU A 38 18.78 36.04 -4.93
N PRO A 39 18.95 37.29 -4.49
CA PRO A 39 20.28 37.91 -4.36
C PRO A 39 21.12 37.35 -3.21
N GLU A 40 20.51 36.65 -2.24
CA GLU A 40 21.20 36.09 -1.07
C GLU A 40 21.70 34.65 -1.28
N LEU A 41 21.37 34.02 -2.41
CA LEU A 41 21.81 32.67 -2.74
C LEU A 41 22.93 32.74 -3.77
N GLU A 42 24.01 31.99 -3.52
CA GLU A 42 25.06 31.78 -4.53
C GLU A 42 24.44 31.20 -5.80
N LEU A 43 24.62 31.89 -6.92
CA LEU A 43 24.08 31.46 -8.19
C LEU A 43 24.78 30.18 -8.62
N THR A 44 24.02 29.09 -8.78
CA THR A 44 24.52 27.90 -9.46
C THR A 44 24.96 28.28 -10.87
N HIS A 45 26.06 27.70 -11.36
CA HIS A 45 26.61 27.98 -12.69
C HIS A 45 25.61 27.75 -13.85
N HIS A 46 24.50 27.05 -13.60
CA HIS A 46 23.43 26.79 -14.55
C HIS A 46 22.22 27.69 -14.29
N ALA A 47 21.97 28.66 -15.18
CA ALA A 47 20.80 29.53 -15.11
C ALA A 47 19.49 28.74 -15.25
N GLY A 48 18.56 28.88 -14.30
CA GLY A 48 17.23 28.26 -14.39
C GLY A 48 17.14 26.79 -13.93
N GLY A 49 18.21 26.22 -13.36
CA GLY A 49 18.19 24.94 -12.61
C GLY A 49 17.87 23.67 -13.41
N ARG A 50 17.52 23.78 -14.70
CA ARG A 50 17.18 22.67 -15.61
C ARG A 50 17.83 22.84 -16.99
N VAL A 51 19.06 23.33 -17.00
CA VAL A 51 19.85 23.42 -18.24
C VAL A 51 20.20 21.99 -18.67
N PRO A 52 19.97 21.61 -19.95
CA PRO A 52 20.46 20.33 -20.45
C PRO A 52 21.98 20.31 -20.32
N VAL A 53 22.48 19.32 -19.57
CA VAL A 53 23.92 19.10 -19.41
C VAL A 53 24.34 18.05 -20.42
N ASP A 54 25.39 18.33 -21.18
CA ASP A 54 26.02 17.33 -22.05
C ASP A 54 26.69 16.27 -21.18
N ALA A 55 26.12 15.06 -21.19
CA ALA A 55 26.55 13.93 -20.39
C ALA A 55 26.96 12.77 -21.32
N PRO A 56 28.13 12.86 -21.97
CA PRO A 56 28.62 11.78 -22.82
C PRO A 56 28.85 10.51 -22.00
N ALA A 57 28.61 9.35 -22.62
CA ALA A 57 28.86 8.07 -21.97
C ALA A 57 30.36 7.95 -21.64
N LEU A 58 30.69 7.76 -20.35
CA LEU A 58 32.06 7.55 -19.92
C LEU A 58 32.52 6.18 -20.44
N PRO A 59 33.65 6.10 -21.18
CA PRO A 59 34.10 4.86 -21.82
C PRO A 59 34.50 3.77 -20.80
N GLU A 60 34.77 4.14 -19.54
CA GLU A 60 35.12 3.21 -18.46
C GLU A 60 33.93 2.73 -17.64
N LEU A 61 32.72 3.29 -17.85
CA LEU A 61 31.50 2.76 -17.24
C LEU A 61 30.97 1.62 -18.09
N ASP A 62 30.89 0.44 -17.46
CA ASP A 62 30.42 -0.80 -18.07
C ASP A 62 29.00 -0.60 -18.66
N LEU A 63 28.89 -0.59 -19.99
CA LEU A 63 27.66 -0.29 -20.75
C LEU A 63 26.53 -1.31 -20.51
N THR A 64 26.84 -2.41 -19.82
CA THR A 64 25.93 -3.49 -19.45
C THR A 64 24.78 -3.05 -18.52
N ARG A 65 24.88 -1.88 -17.88
CA ARG A 65 23.75 -1.29 -17.11
C ARG A 65 22.78 -0.45 -17.94
N LEU A 66 23.12 -0.06 -19.17
CA LEU A 66 22.30 0.83 -20.01
C LEU A 66 21.44 0.08 -21.05
N ARG A 67 21.61 -1.23 -21.18
CA ARG A 67 20.71 -2.11 -21.92
C ARG A 67 20.53 -3.41 -21.15
N SER A 68 19.31 -3.68 -20.66
CA SER A 68 18.88 -5.05 -20.45
C SER A 68 19.08 -5.76 -21.80
N GLY A 69 20.04 -6.69 -21.87
CA GLY A 69 20.26 -7.49 -23.06
C GLY A 69 18.98 -8.24 -23.46
N PRO A 70 18.89 -8.77 -24.69
CA PRO A 70 17.77 -9.65 -25.03
C PRO A 70 17.66 -10.76 -24.00
N ASP A 71 16.43 -11.16 -23.67
CA ASP A 71 16.13 -12.25 -22.73
C ASP A 71 16.74 -13.54 -23.29
N LEU A 72 17.98 -13.82 -22.90
CA LEU A 72 18.67 -15.04 -23.27
C LEU A 72 18.14 -16.15 -22.35
N PRO A 73 17.84 -17.34 -22.87
CA PRO A 73 17.46 -18.46 -22.03
C PRO A 73 18.58 -18.75 -21.04
N ALA A 74 18.21 -19.07 -19.80
CA ALA A 74 19.17 -19.39 -18.75
C ALA A 74 20.10 -20.52 -19.20
N GLN A 75 21.36 -20.18 -19.47
CA GLN A 75 22.40 -21.16 -19.78
C GLN A 75 23.03 -21.59 -18.45
N SER A 76 22.81 -22.84 -18.06
CA SER A 76 23.57 -23.45 -16.98
C SER A 76 24.98 -23.73 -17.50
N VAL A 77 26.00 -23.07 -16.94
CA VAL A 77 27.41 -23.35 -17.23
C VAL A 77 27.88 -24.39 -16.20
N PRO A 78 28.00 -25.68 -16.56
CA PRO A 78 28.26 -26.75 -15.59
C PRO A 78 29.65 -26.68 -14.94
N ASP A 79 30.61 -26.01 -15.58
CA ASP A 79 31.99 -25.89 -15.08
C ASP A 79 32.24 -24.60 -14.28
N LEU A 80 31.23 -23.74 -14.10
CA LEU A 80 31.34 -22.61 -13.21
C LEU A 80 31.01 -23.08 -11.81
N GLU A 81 32.03 -23.30 -10.97
CA GLU A 81 31.80 -23.45 -9.54
C GLU A 81 31.06 -22.21 -9.04
N LEU A 82 29.79 -22.39 -8.72
CA LEU A 82 29.01 -21.40 -7.98
C LEU A 82 29.71 -21.24 -6.63
N THR A 83 30.60 -20.25 -6.52
CA THR A 83 31.12 -19.76 -5.24
C THR A 83 29.96 -19.10 -4.48
N ARG A 84 28.94 -19.88 -4.14
CA ARG A 84 27.98 -19.51 -3.12
C ARG A 84 28.82 -19.47 -1.86
N SER A 85 29.05 -18.27 -1.35
CA SER A 85 29.48 -18.09 0.03
C SER A 85 28.52 -18.92 0.88
N GLY A 86 29.02 -19.98 1.52
CA GLY A 86 28.24 -20.75 2.48
C GLY A 86 27.68 -19.83 3.55
N THR A 87 26.78 -20.35 4.39
CA THR A 87 26.32 -19.61 5.57
C THR A 87 27.53 -19.17 6.37
N THR A 88 27.85 -17.88 6.34
CA THR A 88 28.75 -17.27 7.32
C THR A 88 28.02 -17.49 8.64
N GLY A 89 28.52 -18.40 9.47
CA GLY A 89 27.96 -18.64 10.80
C GLY A 89 27.86 -17.33 11.59
N GLU A 90 27.30 -17.36 12.79
CA GLU A 90 27.28 -16.15 13.63
C GLU A 90 28.72 -15.67 13.87
N VAL A 91 29.11 -14.61 13.16
CA VAL A 91 30.36 -13.91 13.40
C VAL A 91 30.10 -12.97 14.57
N PRO A 92 30.81 -13.13 15.70
CA PRO A 92 30.65 -12.22 16.82
C PRO A 92 31.18 -10.85 16.41
N VAL A 93 30.28 -9.94 16.06
CA VAL A 93 30.61 -8.54 15.79
C VAL A 93 30.64 -7.81 17.12
N ALA A 94 31.84 -7.54 17.63
CA ALA A 94 32.00 -6.67 18.78
C ALA A 94 31.55 -5.24 18.40
N PRO A 95 30.73 -4.57 19.22
CA PRO A 95 30.36 -3.18 18.98
C PRO A 95 31.62 -2.31 19.06
N MET A 96 31.84 -1.44 18.07
CA MET A 96 32.92 -0.47 18.11
C MET A 96 32.57 0.62 19.13
N THR A 97 33.32 0.70 20.22
CA THR A 97 33.07 1.65 21.33
C THR A 97 33.27 3.11 20.93
N ASP A 98 34.05 3.36 19.88
CA ASP A 98 34.45 4.70 19.46
C ASP A 98 33.55 5.25 18.34
N LEU A 99 32.57 4.47 17.88
CA LEU A 99 31.64 4.87 16.83
C LEU A 99 30.40 5.51 17.46
N ASP A 100 30.33 6.84 17.44
CA ASP A 100 29.09 7.54 17.72
C ASP A 100 28.10 7.31 16.57
N THR A 101 27.12 6.46 16.81
CA THR A 101 26.10 6.10 15.81
C THR A 101 25.01 7.16 15.68
N GLY A 102 25.01 8.21 16.53
CA GLY A 102 23.95 9.21 16.61
C GLY A 102 22.58 8.63 16.97
N ARG A 103 22.52 7.34 17.37
CA ARG A 103 21.29 6.63 17.69
C ARG A 103 21.01 6.79 19.17
N ALA A 104 19.84 7.35 19.49
CA ALA A 104 19.35 7.37 20.85
C ALA A 104 19.23 5.93 21.40
N GLN A 105 19.53 5.78 22.69
CA GLN A 105 19.39 4.49 23.38
C GLN A 105 17.94 4.02 23.27
N ASP A 106 17.75 2.81 22.74
CA ASP A 106 16.44 2.20 22.61
C ASP A 106 15.93 1.84 24.01
N ASP A 107 14.81 2.45 24.42
CA ASP A 107 14.17 2.21 25.72
C ASP A 107 13.48 0.83 25.78
N GLY A 108 13.46 0.10 24.68
CA GLY A 108 12.82 -1.22 24.57
C GLY A 108 11.30 -1.15 24.59
N VAL A 109 10.70 0.05 24.69
CA VAL A 109 9.25 0.22 24.75
C VAL A 109 8.70 0.18 23.34
N ARG A 110 8.08 -0.94 22.98
CA ARG A 110 7.41 -1.09 21.69
C ARG A 110 5.99 -0.54 21.78
N THR A 111 5.61 0.33 20.84
CA THR A 111 4.22 0.75 20.68
C THR A 111 3.33 -0.47 20.49
N ALA A 112 2.32 -0.62 21.34
CA ALA A 112 1.38 -1.72 21.23
C ALA A 112 0.66 -1.64 19.88
N ALA A 113 0.52 -2.79 19.20
CA ALA A 113 -0.30 -2.86 18.00
C ALA A 113 -1.75 -2.52 18.37
N PRO A 114 -2.48 -1.77 17.51
CA PRO A 114 -3.90 -1.53 17.73
C PRO A 114 -4.63 -2.88 17.82
N VAL A 115 -5.65 -2.93 18.69
CA VAL A 115 -6.43 -4.12 18.98
C VAL A 115 -7.86 -3.91 18.48
N GLY A 116 -8.43 -4.90 17.81
CA GLY A 116 -9.82 -4.87 17.35
C GLY A 116 -10.01 -4.90 15.84
N ALA A 117 -11.27 -4.71 15.42
CA ALA A 117 -11.67 -4.78 14.02
C ALA A 117 -11.01 -3.68 13.18
N VAL A 118 -10.54 -4.04 11.99
CA VAL A 118 -9.90 -3.14 11.04
C VAL A 118 -10.88 -2.74 9.96
N THR A 119 -10.92 -1.45 9.68
CA THR A 119 -11.63 -0.92 8.51
C THR A 119 -10.71 -0.95 7.30
N CYS A 120 -11.13 -1.63 6.23
CA CYS A 120 -10.40 -1.64 4.97
C CYS A 120 -10.26 -0.22 4.40
N ARG A 121 -9.04 0.20 4.08
CA ARG A 121 -8.76 1.52 3.49
C ARG A 121 -9.48 1.72 2.15
N TYR A 122 -9.71 0.66 1.40
CA TYR A 122 -10.24 0.70 0.03
C TYR A 122 -11.76 0.63 -0.01
N CYS A 123 -12.36 -0.45 0.49
CA CYS A 123 -13.81 -0.67 0.42
C CYS A 123 -14.56 -0.32 1.71
N ARG A 124 -13.86 0.12 2.77
CA ARG A 124 -14.41 0.43 4.09
C ARG A 124 -15.10 -0.75 4.80
N HIS A 125 -14.93 -1.97 4.31
CA HIS A 125 -15.39 -3.17 5.00
C HIS A 125 -14.69 -3.31 6.35
N VAL A 126 -15.46 -3.57 7.41
CA VAL A 126 -14.96 -3.75 8.77
C VAL A 126 -14.81 -5.24 9.02
N GLN A 127 -13.58 -5.68 9.30
CA GLN A 127 -13.23 -7.08 9.47
C GLN A 127 -12.54 -7.29 10.82
N ALA A 128 -12.92 -8.35 11.53
CA ALA A 128 -12.42 -8.63 12.88
C ALA A 128 -10.98 -9.17 12.88
N GLU A 129 -10.63 -9.98 11.89
CA GLU A 129 -9.34 -10.67 11.79
C GLU A 129 -8.98 -10.94 10.34
N GLY A 130 -7.69 -11.04 10.02
CA GLY A 130 -7.21 -11.43 8.70
C GLY A 130 -6.21 -10.46 8.09
N LEU A 131 -5.39 -10.97 7.15
CA LEU A 131 -4.37 -10.19 6.44
C LEU A 131 -4.90 -9.58 5.14
N LEU A 132 -6.00 -10.10 4.60
CA LEU A 132 -6.65 -9.65 3.37
C LEU A 132 -8.10 -9.31 3.69
N CYS A 133 -8.64 -8.29 3.02
CA CYS A 133 -10.02 -7.87 3.18
C CYS A 133 -10.98 -8.83 2.48
N ASP A 134 -11.98 -9.34 3.20
CA ASP A 134 -12.99 -10.27 2.66
C ASP A 134 -13.89 -9.63 1.60
N GLY A 135 -14.01 -8.29 1.60
CA GLY A 135 -14.83 -7.54 0.65
C GLY A 135 -14.12 -7.18 -0.66
N CYS A 136 -12.80 -6.97 -0.67
CA CYS A 136 -12.09 -6.51 -1.87
C CYS A 136 -10.70 -7.13 -2.11
N GLY A 137 -10.27 -8.07 -1.28
CA GLY A 137 -9.00 -8.79 -1.42
C GLY A 137 -7.74 -7.98 -1.07
N MET A 138 -7.86 -6.69 -0.77
CA MET A 138 -6.71 -5.83 -0.46
C MET A 138 -6.15 -6.10 0.93
N ARG A 139 -4.83 -5.90 1.10
CA ARG A 139 -4.13 -6.19 2.35
C ARG A 139 -4.50 -5.22 3.48
N LEU A 140 -4.87 -5.76 4.64
CA LEU A 140 -5.21 -4.98 5.83
C LEU A 140 -3.95 -4.65 6.68
N PRO A 141 -3.95 -3.51 7.39
CA PRO A 141 -2.96 -3.22 8.44
C PRO A 141 -2.85 -4.36 9.45
N ARG A 142 -1.62 -4.67 9.89
CA ARG A 142 -1.39 -5.68 10.93
C ARG A 142 -1.89 -5.15 12.28
N VAL A 143 -2.96 -5.75 12.78
CA VAL A 143 -3.45 -5.59 14.15
C VAL A 143 -3.39 -6.90 14.89
N ARG A 144 -3.32 -6.83 16.21
CA ARG A 144 -3.49 -8.02 17.05
C ARG A 144 -4.99 -8.29 17.18
N VAL A 145 -5.39 -9.54 16.92
CA VAL A 145 -6.74 -10.00 17.22
C VAL A 145 -6.94 -9.85 18.72
N ALA A 146 -7.99 -9.13 19.13
CA ALA A 146 -8.32 -8.99 20.55
C ALA A 146 -8.64 -10.39 21.08
N ALA A 147 -8.01 -10.79 22.18
CA ALA A 147 -8.37 -12.02 22.87
C ALA A 147 -9.88 -11.97 23.18
N PRO A 148 -10.63 -13.07 22.96
CA PRO A 148 -12.06 -13.07 23.21
C PRO A 148 -12.27 -12.79 24.70
N ALA A 149 -12.69 -11.57 25.01
CA ALA A 149 -13.27 -11.28 26.30
C ALA A 149 -14.49 -12.20 26.43
N THR A 150 -14.52 -13.00 27.49
CA THR A 150 -15.69 -13.79 27.88
C THR A 150 -16.84 -12.84 28.13
N ALA A 151 -17.55 -12.50 27.06
CA ALA A 151 -18.74 -11.67 27.10
C ALA A 151 -19.77 -12.45 27.90
N LYS A 152 -20.06 -11.99 29.12
CA LYS A 152 -21.35 -12.23 29.74
C LYS A 152 -22.40 -11.71 28.77
N ARG A 153 -22.99 -12.63 27.98
CA ARG A 153 -24.18 -12.39 27.15
C ARG A 153 -25.25 -11.77 28.07
N ARG A 154 -25.46 -10.46 27.96
CA ARG A 154 -26.76 -9.86 28.25
C ARG A 154 -27.55 -9.93 26.95
N GLY A 155 -28.55 -10.81 26.91
CA GLY A 155 -29.66 -10.78 25.95
C GLY A 155 -29.29 -11.02 24.49
N ALA A 156 -28.82 -12.23 24.16
CA ALA A 156 -29.03 -12.75 22.81
C ALA A 156 -30.42 -13.40 22.83
N ASP A 157 -31.37 -12.72 22.20
CA ASP A 157 -32.72 -13.19 21.93
C ASP A 157 -32.61 -14.49 21.11
N GLU A 158 -32.90 -15.64 21.74
CA GLU A 158 -32.80 -17.00 21.19
C GLU A 158 -34.00 -17.29 20.26
N GLY A 159 -34.19 -16.47 19.23
CA GLY A 159 -35.14 -16.75 18.16
C GLY A 159 -34.44 -17.39 16.95
N GLU A 160 -34.93 -18.54 16.48
CA GLU A 160 -34.51 -19.07 15.17
C GLU A 160 -34.98 -18.11 14.06
N ARG A 161 -34.12 -17.84 13.06
CA ARG A 161 -34.49 -16.96 11.94
C ARG A 161 -35.41 -17.72 10.99
N VAL A 162 -36.58 -17.16 10.72
CA VAL A 162 -37.56 -17.69 9.77
C VAL A 162 -37.46 -16.97 8.43
N PRO A 163 -37.73 -17.64 7.30
CA PRO A 163 -37.72 -17.00 5.99
C PRO A 163 -38.87 -16.00 5.87
N CYS A 164 -38.58 -14.78 5.41
CA CYS A 164 -39.61 -13.77 5.18
C CYS A 164 -40.63 -14.25 4.13
N PRO A 165 -41.95 -14.06 4.34
CA PRO A 165 -42.97 -14.55 3.40
C PRO A 165 -42.96 -13.84 2.02
N SER A 166 -42.36 -12.65 1.92
CA SER A 166 -42.32 -11.89 0.67
C SER A 166 -41.04 -12.07 -0.14
N CYS A 167 -39.89 -12.24 0.52
CA CYS A 167 -38.58 -12.24 -0.14
C CYS A 167 -37.68 -13.42 0.25
N HIS A 168 -38.16 -14.29 1.15
CA HIS A 168 -37.45 -15.47 1.66
C HIS A 168 -36.09 -15.20 2.34
N VAL A 169 -35.70 -13.94 2.53
CA VAL A 169 -34.51 -13.58 3.30
C VAL A 169 -34.72 -13.98 4.77
N PRO A 170 -33.73 -14.62 5.42
CA PRO A 170 -33.81 -14.96 6.84
C PRO A 170 -34.04 -13.71 7.68
N ALA A 171 -35.18 -13.63 8.34
CA ALA A 171 -35.61 -12.50 9.12
C ALA A 171 -36.03 -12.94 10.52
N TRP A 172 -36.05 -11.98 11.44
CA TRP A 172 -36.43 -12.25 12.82
C TRP A 172 -37.97 -12.23 12.94
N PRO A 173 -38.57 -13.28 13.55
CA PRO A 173 -40.00 -13.30 13.80
C PRO A 173 -40.41 -12.09 14.65
N GLY A 174 -41.56 -11.48 14.33
CA GLY A 174 -42.09 -10.29 15.00
C GLY A 174 -41.43 -8.97 14.58
N ARG A 175 -40.48 -8.97 13.63
CA ARG A 175 -39.82 -7.75 13.12
C ARG A 175 -40.07 -7.55 11.62
N ALA A 176 -39.87 -6.32 11.15
CA ALA A 176 -39.87 -6.00 9.73
C ALA A 176 -38.61 -6.61 9.07
N CYS A 177 -38.79 -7.25 7.92
CA CYS A 177 -37.69 -7.78 7.13
C CYS A 177 -36.76 -6.65 6.69
N VAL A 178 -35.46 -6.82 6.89
CA VAL A 178 -34.44 -5.83 6.53
C VAL A 178 -34.31 -5.61 5.02
N ALA A 179 -34.74 -6.58 4.22
CA ALA A 179 -34.63 -6.51 2.76
C ALA A 179 -35.85 -5.86 2.10
N CYS A 180 -37.06 -6.17 2.55
CA CYS A 180 -38.30 -5.74 1.89
C CYS A 180 -39.29 -4.98 2.80
N GLY A 181 -38.98 -4.83 4.09
CA GLY A 181 -39.83 -4.13 5.06
C GLY A 181 -41.09 -4.87 5.50
N THR A 182 -41.42 -6.02 4.91
CA THR A 182 -42.59 -6.83 5.28
C THR A 182 -42.48 -7.32 6.72
N LYS A 183 -43.55 -7.17 7.53
CA LYS A 183 -43.60 -7.72 8.89
C LYS A 183 -43.62 -9.25 8.82
N VAL A 184 -42.69 -9.88 9.53
CA VAL A 184 -42.61 -11.33 9.66
C VAL A 184 -43.43 -11.74 10.88
N GLU A 185 -44.52 -12.45 10.64
CA GLU A 185 -45.42 -12.91 11.71
C GLU A 185 -44.78 -14.06 12.50
N VAL A 186 -45.16 -14.15 13.78
CA VAL A 186 -44.83 -15.30 14.62
C VAL A 186 -46.05 -16.20 14.54
N GLU A 187 -45.95 -17.39 13.94
CA GLU A 187 -47.01 -18.38 14.11
C GLU A 187 -47.10 -18.72 15.60
N ALA A 188 -48.30 -18.55 16.17
CA ALA A 188 -48.61 -18.82 17.57
C ALA A 188 -48.84 -20.31 17.83
#